data_AF-A0A8S1D0D8-F1
#
_entry.id   AF-A0A8S1D0D8-F1
#
_cell.length_a   1.000
_cell.length_b   1.000
_cell.length_c   1.000
_cell.angle_alpha   90.00
_cell.angle_beta   90.00
_cell.angle_gamma   90.00
#
_symmetry.space_group_name_H-M   'P 1'
#
loop_
_entity.id
_entity.type
_entity.pdbx_description
1 polymer ?
#
loop_
_entity_poly.entity_id
_entity_poly.type
_entity_poly.pdbx_seq_one_letter_code
_entity_poly.pdbx_strand_id
1 'polypeptide(L)'
;MAGMLTRWRCCLQNQLVILLLVILAEQISALKEVIYAINAGGEAHIDINGIKYERDPLFGKVGTASDYGKQLLIGRVHQHDHILYQTERYHHSTFGYDIPVREDGDYVLVLKFCEVYFRHANAKVFDVVLNGDHTIIPDLDIFSRVGRGVAHDEIVPFSVSSGKLIIKSEESDIRGGKIRVEFIKGYRDNPKINAILVVKGSVEG
;
A
#
# COMPACT_ATOMS: atom_id res chain seq x y z
N MET A 1 -29.01 -41.13 -38.46
CA MET A 1 -29.29 -39.87 -37.74
C MET A 1 -28.67 -39.76 -36.33
N ALA A 2 -28.15 -40.84 -35.74
CA ALA A 2 -27.59 -40.81 -34.37
C ALA A 2 -26.20 -40.15 -34.24
N GLY A 3 -25.32 -40.24 -35.25
CA GLY A 3 -23.94 -39.72 -35.17
C GLY A 3 -23.79 -38.20 -35.26
N MET A 4 -24.82 -37.48 -35.73
CA MET A 4 -24.80 -36.03 -35.83
C MET A 4 -25.03 -35.40 -34.44
N LEU A 5 -26.03 -35.85 -33.68
CA LEU A 5 -26.35 -35.31 -32.35
C LEU A 5 -25.19 -35.44 -31.33
N THR A 6 -24.39 -36.51 -31.39
CA THR A 6 -23.24 -36.73 -30.50
C THR A 6 -22.08 -35.76 -30.77
N ARG A 7 -21.85 -35.41 -32.04
CA ARG A 7 -20.80 -34.46 -32.44
C ARG A 7 -21.10 -33.04 -31.96
N TRP A 8 -22.36 -32.63 -32.02
CA TRP A 8 -22.79 -31.30 -31.56
C TRP A 8 -22.70 -31.19 -30.02
N ARG A 9 -23.09 -32.24 -29.28
CA ARG A 9 -22.95 -32.27 -27.81
C ARG A 9 -21.50 -32.17 -27.34
N CYS A 10 -20.58 -32.86 -28.01
CA CYS A 10 -19.15 -32.82 -27.67
C CYS A 10 -18.52 -31.45 -28.01
N CYS A 11 -18.96 -30.81 -29.09
CA CYS A 11 -18.51 -29.47 -29.47
C CYS A 11 -18.98 -28.38 -28.49
N LEU A 12 -20.25 -28.42 -28.06
CA LEU A 12 -20.81 -27.52 -27.04
C LEU A 12 -20.15 -27.72 -25.66
N GLN A 13 -19.89 -28.98 -25.26
CA GLN A 13 -19.18 -29.29 -24.02
C GLN A 13 -17.75 -28.71 -24.03
N ASN A 14 -17.02 -28.84 -25.14
CA ASN A 14 -15.67 -28.29 -25.27
C ASN A 14 -15.66 -26.76 -25.28
N GLN A 15 -16.65 -26.11 -25.91
CA GLN A 15 -16.77 -24.64 -25.87
C GLN A 15 -17.07 -24.12 -24.46
N LEU A 16 -17.91 -24.81 -23.69
CA LEU A 16 -18.20 -24.45 -22.29
C LEU A 16 -16.98 -24.64 -21.38
N VAL A 17 -16.18 -25.70 -21.59
CA VAL A 17 -14.93 -25.91 -20.85
C VAL A 17 -13.88 -24.85 -21.19
N ILE A 18 -13.73 -24.50 -22.47
CA ILE A 18 -12.81 -23.43 -22.89
C ILE A 18 -13.25 -22.08 -22.30
N LEU A 19 -14.55 -21.77 -22.36
CA LEU A 19 -15.08 -20.54 -21.76
C LEU A 19 -14.86 -20.49 -20.24
N LEU A 20 -15.08 -21.61 -19.53
CA LEU A 20 -14.81 -21.72 -18.09
C LEU A 20 -13.30 -21.55 -17.79
N LEU A 21 -12.42 -22.13 -18.60
CA LEU A 21 -10.97 -21.97 -18.46
C LEU A 21 -10.51 -20.54 -18.76
N VAL A 22 -11.13 -19.85 -19.72
CA VAL A 22 -10.87 -18.43 -20.01
C VAL A 22 -11.34 -17.54 -18.87
N ILE A 23 -12.54 -17.79 -18.32
CA ILE A 23 -13.07 -17.07 -17.15
C ILE A 23 -12.17 -17.28 -15.91
N LEU A 24 -11.69 -18.52 -15.69
CA LEU A 24 -10.75 -18.81 -14.61
C LEU A 24 -9.38 -18.16 -14.85
N ALA A 25 -8.90 -18.10 -16.09
CA ALA A 25 -7.65 -17.42 -16.45
C ALA A 25 -7.74 -15.89 -16.28
N GLU A 26 -8.87 -15.28 -16.63
CA GLU A 26 -9.14 -13.85 -16.37
C GLU A 26 -9.19 -13.55 -14.87
N GLN A 27 -9.78 -14.43 -14.05
CA GLN A 27 -9.74 -14.27 -12.58
C GLN A 27 -8.33 -14.40 -11.99
N ILE A 28 -7.48 -15.27 -12.56
CA ILE A 28 -6.07 -15.40 -12.15
C ILE A 28 -5.26 -14.16 -12.58
N SER A 29 -5.61 -13.54 -13.71
CA SER A 29 -4.94 -12.34 -14.23
C SER A 29 -5.20 -11.07 -13.40
N ALA A 30 -6.14 -11.10 -12.46
CA ALA A 30 -6.46 -10.00 -11.55
C ALA A 30 -5.72 -10.07 -10.19
N LEU A 31 -4.70 -10.95 -10.06
CA LEU A 31 -3.82 -10.93 -8.90
C LEU A 31 -2.84 -9.76 -9.02
N LYS A 32 -3.17 -8.66 -8.34
CA LYS A 32 -2.26 -7.52 -8.17
C LYS A 32 -0.93 -8.02 -7.59
N GLU A 33 0.15 -7.86 -8.34
CA GLU A 33 1.48 -8.28 -7.90
C GLU A 33 1.93 -7.37 -6.75
N VAL A 34 2.04 -7.93 -5.54
CA VAL A 34 2.52 -7.20 -4.36
C VAL A 34 4.04 -7.13 -4.41
N ILE A 35 4.56 -5.91 -4.55
CA ILE A 35 6.00 -5.63 -4.62
C ILE A 35 6.58 -5.44 -3.23
N TYR A 36 5.83 -4.78 -2.36
CA TYR A 36 6.27 -4.45 -1.01
C TYR A 36 5.05 -4.29 -0.10
N ALA A 37 5.06 -4.92 1.07
CA ALA A 37 4.01 -4.71 2.07
C ALA A 37 4.62 -4.85 3.46
N ILE A 38 4.47 -3.84 4.32
CA ILE A 38 4.99 -3.86 5.70
C ILE A 38 3.99 -3.27 6.69
N ASN A 39 3.94 -3.85 7.89
CA ASN A 39 3.24 -3.31 9.05
C ASN A 39 4.22 -2.53 9.92
N ALA A 40 4.17 -1.20 9.86
CA ALA A 40 5.11 -0.35 10.58
C ALA A 40 4.86 -0.37 12.09
N GLY A 41 5.94 -0.50 12.86
CA GLY A 41 5.91 -0.67 14.30
C GLY A 41 5.34 -2.00 14.80
N GLY A 42 4.93 -2.90 13.90
CA GLY A 42 4.27 -4.16 14.24
C GLY A 42 4.96 -5.40 13.67
N GLU A 43 4.40 -6.55 14.05
CA GLU A 43 4.74 -7.84 13.45
C GLU A 43 4.01 -8.04 12.12
N ALA A 44 4.39 -9.10 11.39
CA ALA A 44 3.75 -9.47 10.13
C ALA A 44 2.25 -9.76 10.31
N HIS A 45 1.46 -9.43 9.30
CA HIS A 45 0.01 -9.62 9.26
C HIS A 45 -0.44 -10.00 7.85
N ILE A 46 -1.46 -10.83 7.72
CA ILE A 46 -2.10 -11.10 6.43
C ILE A 46 -3.45 -10.39 6.47
N ASP A 47 -3.74 -9.53 5.50
CA ASP A 47 -5.02 -8.80 5.48
C ASP A 47 -6.19 -9.67 4.99
N ILE A 48 -7.42 -9.13 5.02
CA ILE A 48 -8.60 -9.86 4.55
C ILE A 48 -8.57 -10.24 3.06
N ASN A 49 -7.72 -9.58 2.27
CA ASN A 49 -7.56 -9.85 0.84
C ASN A 49 -6.41 -10.84 0.58
N GLY A 50 -5.78 -11.37 1.63
CA GLY A 50 -4.66 -12.31 1.52
C GLY A 50 -3.30 -11.64 1.28
N ILE A 51 -3.20 -10.32 1.36
CA ILE A 51 -1.92 -9.61 1.22
C ILE A 51 -1.14 -9.77 2.52
N LYS A 52 0.06 -10.36 2.41
CA LYS A 52 0.98 -10.48 3.54
C LYS A 52 1.81 -9.21 3.70
N TYR A 53 1.54 -8.47 4.76
CA TYR A 53 2.40 -7.41 5.28
C TYR A 53 3.50 -8.04 6.13
N GLU A 54 4.76 -7.82 5.76
CA GLU A 54 5.89 -8.27 6.56
C GLU A 54 6.05 -7.42 7.83
N ARG A 55 6.77 -7.95 8.81
CA ARG A 55 7.21 -7.19 9.99
C ARG A 55 8.00 -5.96 9.55
N ASP A 56 7.88 -4.88 10.33
CA ASP A 56 8.66 -3.67 10.12
C ASP A 56 10.19 -3.92 10.02
N PRO A 57 10.83 -3.65 8.87
CA PRO A 57 12.27 -3.87 8.68
C PRO A 57 13.16 -2.92 9.49
N LEU A 58 12.58 -1.82 10.00
CA LEU A 58 13.27 -0.81 10.82
C LEU A 58 13.18 -1.11 12.32
N PHE A 59 12.54 -2.22 12.72
CA PHE A 59 12.45 -2.64 14.11
C PHE A 59 13.83 -2.72 14.77
N GLY A 60 13.98 -2.04 15.91
CA GLY A 60 15.25 -1.94 16.65
C GLY A 60 16.36 -1.12 15.99
N LYS A 61 16.08 -0.42 14.87
CA LYS A 61 17.10 0.32 14.10
C LYS A 61 16.81 1.82 14.01
N VAL A 62 15.63 2.21 13.54
CA VAL A 62 15.29 3.60 13.21
C VAL A 62 13.92 3.93 13.80
N GLY A 63 13.82 4.98 14.60
CA GLY A 63 12.57 5.44 15.19
C GLY A 63 11.98 4.50 16.22
N THR A 64 10.78 4.85 16.67
CA THR A 64 10.08 4.17 17.75
C THR A 64 8.88 3.41 17.20
N ALA A 65 8.83 2.11 17.46
CA ALA A 65 7.63 1.31 17.27
C ALA A 65 6.63 1.60 18.39
N SER A 66 5.36 1.75 18.05
CA SER A 66 4.29 1.95 19.01
C SER A 66 3.07 1.11 18.66
N ASP A 67 2.44 0.55 19.67
CA ASP A 67 1.17 -0.15 19.57
C ASP A 67 0.05 0.56 20.36
N TYR A 68 0.24 1.86 20.64
CA TYR A 68 -0.71 2.69 21.37
C TYR A 68 -2.12 2.67 20.74
N GLY A 69 -2.22 2.43 19.44
CA GLY A 69 -3.48 2.30 18.73
C GLY A 69 -4.29 1.06 19.11
N LYS A 70 -3.70 0.00 19.67
CA LYS A 70 -4.40 -1.26 20.02
C LYS A 70 -5.53 -1.09 21.03
N GLN A 71 -5.55 0.01 21.78
CA GLN A 71 -6.64 0.34 22.69
C GLN A 71 -7.93 0.82 21.98
N LEU A 72 -7.88 1.05 20.66
CA LEU A 72 -8.98 1.60 19.86
C LEU A 72 -9.53 0.55 18.90
N LEU A 73 -10.84 0.57 18.70
CA LEU A 73 -11.45 0.01 17.50
C LEU A 73 -11.26 1.00 16.36
N ILE A 74 -10.71 0.53 15.24
CA ILE A 74 -10.41 1.39 14.09
C ILE A 74 -11.63 1.47 13.17
N GLY A 75 -12.12 2.68 12.91
CA GLY A 75 -13.22 2.94 11.99
C GLY A 75 -12.81 2.77 10.51
N ARG A 76 -13.79 2.49 9.64
CA ARG A 76 -13.64 2.34 8.16
C ARG A 76 -12.77 1.19 7.67
N VAL A 77 -12.45 0.23 8.52
CA VAL A 77 -11.67 -0.95 8.15
C VAL A 77 -12.22 -2.19 8.86
N HIS A 78 -12.10 -3.34 8.19
CA HIS A 78 -12.49 -4.62 8.76
C HIS A 78 -11.69 -4.94 10.03
N GLN A 79 -12.33 -5.57 11.02
CA GLN A 79 -11.72 -5.85 12.33
C GLN A 79 -10.39 -6.62 12.26
N HIS A 80 -10.30 -7.56 11.32
CA HIS A 80 -9.08 -8.33 11.07
C HIS A 80 -7.88 -7.45 10.72
N ASP A 81 -8.10 -6.34 10.02
CA ASP A 81 -7.03 -5.47 9.53
C ASP A 81 -6.82 -4.25 10.43
N HIS A 82 -7.49 -4.20 11.60
CA HIS A 82 -7.26 -3.14 12.60
C HIS A 82 -5.79 -3.02 12.94
N ILE A 83 -5.07 -4.14 13.01
CA ILE A 83 -3.65 -4.15 13.39
C ILE A 83 -2.79 -3.26 12.48
N LEU A 84 -3.10 -3.17 11.18
CA LEU A 84 -2.41 -2.33 10.20
C LEU A 84 -2.60 -0.82 10.41
N TYR A 85 -3.48 -0.44 11.34
CA TYR A 85 -3.76 0.94 11.76
C TYR A 85 -3.61 1.14 13.27
N GLN A 86 -3.28 0.08 14.02
CA GLN A 86 -3.08 0.13 15.47
C GLN A 86 -1.60 0.14 15.86
N THR A 87 -0.74 -0.45 15.04
CA THR A 87 0.72 -0.30 15.15
C THR A 87 1.22 0.80 14.25
N GLU A 88 2.26 1.51 14.71
CA GLU A 88 2.89 2.58 13.96
C GLU A 88 4.38 2.66 14.23
N ARG A 89 5.12 3.19 13.26
CA ARG A 89 6.45 3.75 13.49
C ARG A 89 6.36 5.27 13.43
N TYR A 90 6.91 5.93 14.43
CA TYR A 90 7.17 7.37 14.40
C TYR A 90 8.65 7.65 14.66
N HIS A 91 9.10 8.86 14.33
CA HIS A 91 10.48 9.28 14.59
C HIS A 91 10.56 10.76 14.97
N HIS A 92 11.51 11.12 15.83
CA HIS A 92 11.80 12.52 16.19
C HIS A 92 12.48 13.34 15.08
N SER A 93 12.70 12.73 13.92
CA SER A 93 13.45 13.24 12.76
C SER A 93 12.84 12.66 11.50
N THR A 94 13.26 13.13 10.33
CA THR A 94 12.89 12.50 9.06
C THR A 94 13.36 11.05 9.02
N PHE A 95 12.50 10.14 8.55
CA PHE A 95 12.82 8.73 8.35
C PHE A 95 12.08 8.19 7.12
N GLY A 96 12.46 7.02 6.63
CA GLY A 96 11.85 6.47 5.42
C GLY A 96 12.15 5.00 5.19
N TYR A 97 11.48 4.44 4.19
CA TYR A 97 11.58 3.06 3.77
C TYR A 97 12.09 2.98 2.33
N ASP A 98 13.04 2.09 2.08
CA ASP A 98 13.48 1.77 0.72
C ASP A 98 12.62 0.65 0.15
N ILE A 99 11.97 0.93 -0.97
CA ILE A 99 11.07 0.03 -1.68
C ILE A 99 11.81 -0.46 -2.93
N PRO A 100 12.01 -1.77 -3.10
CA PRO A 100 12.63 -2.30 -4.30
C PRO A 100 11.73 -2.11 -5.51
N VAL A 101 12.26 -1.54 -6.59
CA VAL A 101 11.56 -1.43 -7.88
C VAL A 101 12.57 -1.77 -8.98
N ARG A 102 12.32 -2.88 -9.69
CA ARG A 102 13.27 -3.48 -10.64
C ARG A 102 12.77 -3.51 -12.07
N GLU A 103 11.48 -3.32 -12.27
CA GLU A 103 10.84 -3.46 -13.56
C GLU A 103 10.17 -2.16 -13.93
N ASP A 104 10.10 -1.90 -15.23
CA ASP A 104 9.27 -0.83 -15.75
C ASP A 104 7.79 -1.23 -15.63
N GLY A 105 6.93 -0.24 -15.45
CA GLY A 105 5.49 -0.43 -15.34
C GLY A 105 4.83 0.59 -14.41
N ASP A 106 3.52 0.48 -14.30
CA ASP A 106 2.72 1.26 -13.38
C ASP A 106 2.67 0.59 -12.02
N TYR A 107 2.63 1.41 -10.98
CA TYR A 107 2.59 0.99 -9.60
C TYR A 107 1.63 1.88 -8.81
N VAL A 108 1.14 1.34 -7.69
CA VAL A 108 0.35 2.08 -6.72
C VAL A 108 0.99 1.94 -5.35
N LEU A 109 1.43 3.06 -4.78
CA LEU A 109 1.86 3.18 -3.39
C LEU A 109 0.64 3.52 -2.53
N VAL A 110 0.31 2.67 -1.56
CA VAL A 110 -0.72 2.89 -0.56
C VAL A 110 -0.04 3.09 0.80
N LEU A 111 -0.26 4.26 1.38
CA LEU A 111 0.24 4.62 2.70
C LEU A 111 -0.92 4.64 3.69
N LYS A 112 -0.83 3.82 4.72
CA LYS A 112 -1.88 3.63 5.72
C LYS A 112 -1.57 4.42 6.97
N PHE A 113 -2.53 5.20 7.43
CA PHE A 113 -2.40 6.10 8.57
C PHE A 113 -3.60 5.98 9.52
N CYS A 114 -3.34 6.21 10.80
CA CYS A 114 -4.35 6.40 11.83
C CYS A 114 -3.82 7.35 12.90
N GLU A 115 -4.57 8.41 13.21
CA GLU A 115 -4.29 9.23 14.37
C GLU A 115 -4.88 8.56 15.61
N VAL A 116 -4.03 8.17 16.55
CA VAL A 116 -4.42 7.42 17.76
C VAL A 116 -4.14 8.19 19.05
N TYR A 117 -3.31 9.24 18.97
CA TYR A 117 -2.83 10.00 20.10
C TYR A 117 -3.57 11.33 20.23
N PHE A 118 -3.51 12.18 19.20
CA PHE A 118 -4.09 13.51 19.25
C PHE A 118 -5.60 13.52 19.10
N ARG A 119 -6.23 14.54 19.72
CA ARG A 119 -7.69 14.73 19.76
C ARG A 119 -8.14 16.03 19.10
N HIS A 120 -7.26 16.69 18.37
CA HIS A 120 -7.56 17.93 17.66
C HIS A 120 -6.67 18.06 16.42
N ALA A 121 -7.15 18.84 15.46
CA ALA A 121 -6.45 19.19 14.24
C ALA A 121 -5.17 19.97 14.57
N ASN A 122 -4.24 19.97 13.62
CA ASN A 122 -3.02 20.74 13.60
C ASN A 122 -2.03 20.36 14.72
N ALA A 123 -2.22 19.25 15.42
CA ALA A 123 -1.27 18.80 16.44
C ALA A 123 -0.06 18.08 15.83
N LYS A 124 -0.29 17.31 14.76
CA LYS A 124 0.71 16.57 14.01
C LYS A 124 0.52 16.87 12.54
N VAL A 125 1.53 17.48 11.94
CA VAL A 125 1.57 17.83 10.52
C VAL A 125 2.97 17.51 10.00
N PHE A 126 3.05 16.77 8.91
CA PHE A 126 4.30 16.36 8.28
C PHE A 126 4.11 16.13 6.78
N ASP A 127 5.17 16.24 6.00
CA ASP A 127 5.13 15.93 4.57
C ASP A 127 5.52 14.47 4.31
N VAL A 128 5.06 13.94 3.19
CA VAL A 128 5.57 12.69 2.63
C VAL A 128 6.23 12.98 1.29
N VAL A 129 7.48 12.56 1.16
CA VAL A 129 8.31 12.71 -0.03
C VAL A 129 8.62 11.34 -0.62
N LEU A 130 8.56 11.24 -1.94
CA LEU A 130 8.94 10.05 -2.69
C LEU A 130 10.18 10.33 -3.52
N ASN A 131 11.14 9.41 -3.44
CA ASN A 131 12.42 9.43 -4.13
C ASN A 131 13.25 10.70 -3.88
N GLY A 132 13.11 11.33 -2.70
CA GLY A 132 13.85 12.52 -2.28
C GLY A 132 13.39 13.84 -2.91
N ASP A 133 12.78 13.79 -4.10
CA ASP A 133 12.47 14.98 -4.89
C ASP A 133 10.98 15.34 -4.93
N HIS A 134 10.08 14.35 -4.79
CA HIS A 134 8.65 14.56 -5.02
C HIS A 134 7.85 14.63 -3.72
N THR A 135 7.33 15.81 -3.36
CA THR A 135 6.38 15.91 -2.25
C THR A 135 5.03 15.35 -2.69
N ILE A 136 4.73 14.12 -2.28
CA ILE A 136 3.52 13.39 -2.70
C ILE A 136 2.32 13.71 -1.83
N ILE A 137 2.54 14.03 -0.55
CA ILE A 137 1.50 14.42 0.40
C ILE A 137 2.04 15.59 1.23
N PRO A 138 1.76 16.85 0.86
CA PRO A 138 2.13 18.01 1.66
C PRO A 138 1.19 18.18 2.86
N ASP A 139 1.74 18.67 3.97
CA ASP A 139 1.03 19.09 5.19
C ASP A 139 0.01 18.05 5.70
N LEU A 140 0.41 16.77 5.76
CA LEU A 140 -0.47 15.70 6.20
C LEU A 140 -0.84 15.86 7.68
N ASP A 141 -2.11 16.20 7.92
CA ASP A 141 -2.77 16.15 9.21
C ASP A 141 -3.84 15.06 9.22
N ILE A 142 -3.48 13.88 9.73
CA ILE A 142 -4.36 12.71 9.76
C ILE A 142 -5.64 13.00 10.57
N PHE A 143 -5.54 13.77 11.67
CA PHE A 143 -6.72 14.12 12.48
C PHE A 143 -7.67 15.01 11.68
N SER A 144 -7.15 16.02 10.97
CA SER A 144 -7.99 16.88 10.13
C SER A 144 -8.67 16.12 8.99
N ARG A 145 -8.05 15.05 8.47
CA ARG A 145 -8.63 14.22 7.41
C ARG A 145 -9.78 13.36 7.90
N VAL A 146 -9.59 12.64 9.01
CA VAL A 146 -10.51 11.56 9.42
C VAL A 146 -10.86 11.52 10.91
N GLY A 147 -10.25 12.37 11.73
CA GLY A 147 -10.35 12.33 13.19
C GLY A 147 -9.48 11.25 13.83
N ARG A 148 -9.75 10.94 15.10
CA ARG A 148 -9.00 9.95 15.88
C ARG A 148 -9.59 8.55 15.75
N GLY A 149 -8.74 7.54 15.57
CA GLY A 149 -9.14 6.13 15.55
C GLY A 149 -9.88 5.71 14.28
N VAL A 150 -9.64 6.39 13.16
CA VAL A 150 -10.25 6.11 11.87
C VAL A 150 -9.14 5.83 10.86
N ALA A 151 -9.29 4.74 10.09
CA ALA A 151 -8.37 4.40 9.01
C ALA A 151 -8.37 5.48 7.93
N HIS A 152 -7.17 5.88 7.51
CA HIS A 152 -6.92 6.81 6.41
C HIS A 152 -5.87 6.23 5.48
N ASP A 153 -6.18 6.19 4.19
CA ASP A 153 -5.27 5.71 3.15
C ASP A 153 -4.95 6.85 2.19
N GLU A 154 -3.67 7.05 1.90
CA GLU A 154 -3.22 7.86 0.79
C GLU A 154 -2.78 6.93 -0.34
N ILE A 155 -3.38 7.12 -1.52
CA ILE A 155 -3.17 6.26 -2.70
C ILE A 155 -2.42 7.10 -3.74
N VAL A 156 -1.19 6.69 -4.06
CA VAL A 156 -0.27 7.44 -4.92
C VAL A 156 0.15 6.55 -6.09
N PRO A 157 -0.46 6.72 -7.27
CA PRO A 157 0.01 6.10 -8.50
C PRO A 157 1.35 6.70 -8.94
N PHE A 158 2.26 5.85 -9.42
CA PHE A 158 3.50 6.26 -10.05
C PHE A 158 3.88 5.25 -11.13
N SER A 159 4.74 5.65 -12.07
CA SER A 159 5.25 4.76 -13.11
C SER A 159 6.77 4.69 -13.01
N VAL A 160 7.33 3.56 -13.42
CA VAL A 160 8.76 3.40 -13.65
C VAL A 160 9.00 3.15 -15.11
N SER A 161 9.88 3.94 -15.71
CA SER A 161 10.29 3.77 -17.10
C SER A 161 11.76 4.09 -17.26
N SER A 162 12.52 3.16 -17.84
CA SER A 162 13.94 3.35 -18.16
C SER A 162 14.78 3.84 -16.97
N GLY A 163 14.50 3.29 -15.77
CA GLY A 163 15.22 3.64 -14.54
C GLY A 163 14.84 5.00 -13.94
N LYS A 164 13.75 5.62 -14.38
CA LYS A 164 13.19 6.85 -13.81
C LYS A 164 11.87 6.56 -13.11
N LEU A 165 11.65 7.22 -11.97
CA LEU A 165 10.36 7.32 -11.33
C LEU A 165 9.62 8.51 -11.93
N ILE A 166 8.38 8.28 -12.38
CA ILE A 166 7.50 9.29 -12.94
C ILE A 166 6.29 9.42 -12.03
N ILE A 167 6.03 10.63 -11.57
CA ILE A 167 4.85 10.95 -10.77
C ILE A 167 4.21 12.23 -11.31
N LYS A 168 2.93 12.13 -11.73
CA LYS A 168 2.23 13.20 -12.45
C LYS A 168 3.02 13.65 -13.69
N SER A 169 3.67 14.81 -13.64
CA SER A 169 4.48 15.36 -14.74
C SER A 169 5.94 15.60 -14.34
N GLU A 170 6.36 15.06 -13.19
CA GLU A 170 7.71 15.15 -12.68
C GLU A 170 8.42 13.79 -12.79
N GLU A 171 9.74 13.82 -12.98
CA GLU A 171 10.58 12.64 -13.02
C GLU A 171 11.80 12.78 -12.11
N SER A 172 12.27 11.66 -11.57
CA SER A 172 13.55 11.55 -10.85
C SER A 172 14.23 10.22 -11.16
N ASP A 173 15.56 10.17 -11.04
CA ASP A 173 16.30 8.94 -11.30
C ASP A 173 16.14 7.94 -10.14
N ILE A 174 15.94 6.67 -10.47
CA ILE A 174 15.94 5.57 -9.49
C ILE A 174 17.37 5.08 -9.32
N ARG A 175 17.88 5.15 -8.09
CA ARG A 175 19.25 4.74 -7.76
C ARG A 175 19.23 3.42 -7.00
N GLY A 176 20.08 2.47 -7.41
CA GLY A 176 20.24 1.19 -6.71
C GLY A 176 19.03 0.27 -6.77
N GLY A 177 18.12 0.46 -7.75
CA GLY A 177 16.92 -0.36 -7.93
C GLY A 177 15.91 -0.21 -6.79
N LYS A 178 15.91 0.94 -6.12
CA LYS A 178 14.99 1.25 -5.03
C LYS A 178 14.51 2.69 -5.13
N ILE A 179 13.26 2.90 -4.75
CA ILE A 179 12.70 4.21 -4.46
C ILE A 179 12.57 4.36 -2.95
N ARG A 180 12.63 5.58 -2.44
CA ARG A 180 12.55 5.85 -1.00
C ARG A 180 11.32 6.67 -0.69
N VAL A 181 10.46 6.20 0.20
CA VAL A 181 9.38 7.01 0.77
C VAL A 181 9.84 7.56 2.12
N GLU A 182 9.79 8.88 2.28
CA GLU A 182 10.28 9.61 3.44
C GLU A 182 9.17 10.42 4.10
N PHE A 183 9.11 10.34 5.42
CA PHE A 183 8.19 11.10 6.25
C PHE A 183 8.96 12.24 6.90
N ILE A 184 8.73 13.46 6.43
CA ILE A 184 9.57 14.62 6.71
C ILE A 184 9.20 15.22 8.07
N LYS A 185 10.19 15.41 8.94
CA LYS A 185 9.96 16.09 10.22
C LYS A 185 9.72 17.58 9.99
N GLY A 186 8.47 18.00 10.13
CA GLY A 186 8.08 19.42 10.22
C GLY A 186 8.34 20.04 11.60
N TYR A 187 7.85 21.25 11.84
CA TYR A 187 8.03 21.98 13.11
C TYR A 187 7.10 21.52 14.25
N ARG A 188 6.05 20.74 13.93
CA ARG A 188 5.07 20.25 14.91
C ARG A 188 5.54 18.95 15.57
N ASP A 189 4.65 17.98 15.74
CA ASP A 189 4.99 16.68 16.31
C ASP A 189 5.73 15.76 15.31
N ASN A 190 5.90 14.49 15.68
CA ASN A 190 6.70 13.52 14.94
C ASN A 190 5.95 12.93 13.74
N PRO A 191 6.60 12.78 12.56
CA PRO A 191 6.05 12.01 11.45
C PRO A 191 5.83 10.55 11.86
N LYS A 192 4.83 9.91 11.26
CA LYS A 192 4.49 8.51 11.51
C LYS A 192 4.02 7.80 10.25
N ILE A 193 3.95 6.47 10.31
CA ILE A 193 3.23 5.63 9.36
C ILE A 193 2.73 4.36 10.07
N ASN A 194 1.59 3.81 9.64
CA ASN A 194 1.06 2.56 10.19
C ASN A 194 1.38 1.36 9.28
N ALA A 195 1.19 1.48 7.96
CA ALA A 195 1.58 0.43 7.03
C ALA A 195 1.86 0.98 5.63
N ILE A 196 2.63 0.24 4.83
CA ILE A 196 2.94 0.57 3.44
C ILE A 196 2.60 -0.64 2.59
N LEU A 197 1.94 -0.40 1.45
CA LEU A 197 1.70 -1.39 0.41
C LEU A 197 2.12 -0.79 -0.94
N VAL A 198 2.82 -1.56 -1.75
CA VAL A 198 3.14 -1.26 -3.15
C VAL A 198 2.72 -2.44 -3.98
N VAL A 199 1.89 -2.17 -4.98
CA VAL A 199 1.45 -3.15 -5.97
C VAL A 199 1.85 -2.68 -7.35
N LYS A 200 2.16 -3.62 -8.24
CA LYS A 200 2.30 -3.36 -9.67
C LYS A 200 0.92 -3.40 -10.33
N GLY A 201 0.70 -2.50 -11.27
CA GLY A 201 -0.58 -2.28 -11.97
C GLY A 201 -1.13 -0.87 -11.76
N SER A 202 -2.30 -0.62 -12.33
CA SER A 202 -2.99 0.66 -12.23
C SER A 202 -4.09 0.63 -11.16
N VAL A 203 -4.64 1.80 -10.80
CA VAL A 203 -5.79 1.88 -9.89
C VAL A 203 -7.06 1.28 -10.54
N GLU A 204 -7.13 1.23 -11.87
CA GLU A 204 -8.30 0.81 -12.65
C GLU A 204 -8.25 -0.66 -13.12
N GLY A 205 -7.11 -1.33 -12.98
CA GLY A 205 -6.88 -2.70 -13.45
C GLY A 205 -5.40 -3.06 -13.43
#